data_AF-A0A8T4D9S5-F1
#
_entry.id   AF-A0A8T4D9S5-F1
#
_cell.length_a   1.000
_cell.length_b   1.000
_cell.length_c   1.000
_cell.angle_alpha   90.00
_cell.angle_beta   90.00
_cell.angle_gamma   90.00
#
_symmetry.space_group_name_H-M   'P 1'
#
loop_
_entity.id
_entity.type
_entity.pdbx_description
1 polymer ?
#
loop_
_entity_poly.entity_id
_entity_poly.type
_entity_poly.pdbx_seq_one_letter_code
_entity_poly.pdbx_strand_id
1 'polypeptide(L)'
;MASETETVVEEKTKEPQGVSEVVKEKKEHQGVSEAATRNLMQSIKGKVEAACLGKVEEKEVAIIPEAMVIGGGIAGMYAAIDMADAGFKVHLVERSPTIGGHMAQLDKTFPTLDCSACILTPRMVDVSKHKNINLMSYSEVVGVEGSIGNFTVKVKRKPRYVIEATCTGCALCEEACRFAGK
;
A
#
# COMPACT_ATOMS: atom_id res chain seq x y z
N MET A 1 29.40 -45.52 -19.27
CA MET A 1 29.35 -44.04 -19.24
C MET A 1 27.90 -43.68 -19.43
N ALA A 2 27.24 -43.35 -18.33
CA ALA A 2 25.80 -43.40 -18.17
C ALA A 2 25.09 -42.27 -18.91
N SER A 3 23.94 -42.66 -19.44
CA SER A 3 22.94 -41.93 -20.19
C SER A 3 22.20 -40.90 -19.34
N GLU A 4 21.74 -39.87 -20.05
CA GLU A 4 20.71 -38.89 -19.76
C GLU A 4 19.70 -39.31 -18.68
N THR A 5 19.52 -38.45 -17.68
CA THR A 5 18.41 -38.53 -16.72
C THR A 5 17.65 -37.22 -16.76
N GLU A 6 16.51 -37.23 -17.45
CA GLU A 6 15.38 -36.37 -17.12
C GLU A 6 14.90 -36.71 -15.72
N THR A 7 14.78 -35.71 -14.85
CA THR A 7 14.01 -35.81 -13.62
C THR A 7 13.05 -34.64 -13.53
N VAL A 8 11.80 -34.92 -13.88
CA VAL A 8 10.62 -34.15 -13.50
C VAL A 8 10.54 -34.16 -11.97
N VAL A 9 10.55 -32.99 -11.34
CA VAL A 9 10.21 -32.85 -9.92
C VAL A 9 8.95 -32.01 -9.83
N GLU A 10 7.82 -32.69 -9.68
CA GLU A 10 6.59 -32.09 -9.16
C GLU A 10 6.84 -31.64 -7.72
N GLU A 11 6.77 -30.34 -7.45
CA GLU A 11 6.68 -29.85 -6.08
C GLU A 11 5.23 -29.50 -5.77
N LYS A 12 4.53 -30.46 -5.16
CA LYS A 12 3.18 -30.34 -4.61
C LYS A 12 3.17 -29.26 -3.54
N THR A 13 2.32 -28.24 -3.73
CA THR A 13 1.83 -27.35 -2.67
C THR A 13 1.29 -28.17 -1.51
N LYS A 14 2.03 -28.16 -0.41
CA LYS A 14 1.72 -28.88 0.82
C LYS A 14 0.77 -28.04 1.66
N GLU A 15 -0.42 -28.57 1.92
CA GLU A 15 -1.34 -28.07 2.95
C GLU A 15 -0.61 -27.94 4.29
N PRO A 16 -0.88 -26.90 5.10
CA PRO A 16 -0.24 -26.77 6.39
C PRO A 16 -0.85 -27.78 7.38
N GLN A 17 -0.20 -28.93 7.47
CA GLN A 17 -0.28 -29.84 8.60
C GLN A 17 0.26 -29.10 9.83
N GLY A 18 -0.57 -28.96 10.86
CA GLY A 18 -0.07 -28.72 12.20
C GLY A 18 0.81 -29.90 12.64
N VAL A 19 1.87 -29.61 13.40
CA VAL A 19 2.15 -30.16 14.74
C VAL A 19 3.59 -29.82 15.14
N SER A 20 3.66 -29.17 16.31
CA SER A 20 4.74 -29.08 17.30
C SER A 20 6.14 -28.59 16.88
N GLU A 21 6.51 -27.44 17.45
CA GLU A 21 7.56 -27.39 18.48
C GLU A 21 7.34 -26.12 19.32
N VAL A 22 6.60 -26.25 20.43
CA VAL A 22 6.65 -25.23 21.49
C VAL A 22 7.57 -25.79 22.57
N VAL A 23 8.74 -25.19 22.60
CA VAL A 23 9.79 -25.35 23.60
C VAL A 23 9.16 -25.40 25.00
N LYS A 24 9.47 -26.48 25.73
CA LYS A 24 9.10 -26.66 27.14
C LYS A 24 9.85 -25.64 27.99
N GLU A 25 9.29 -24.45 28.17
CA GLU A 25 9.58 -23.67 29.37
C GLU A 25 8.69 -24.17 30.50
N LYS A 26 9.29 -24.99 31.37
CA LYS A 26 8.74 -25.43 32.64
C LYS A 26 8.63 -24.20 33.57
N LYS A 27 7.52 -23.47 33.51
CA LYS A 27 7.15 -22.54 34.60
C LYS A 27 6.34 -23.31 35.63
N GLU A 28 6.93 -23.52 36.79
CA GLU A 28 6.30 -24.08 37.98
C GLU A 28 4.93 -23.43 38.21
N HIS A 29 3.87 -24.25 38.18
CA HIS A 29 2.54 -23.84 38.64
C HIS A 29 2.61 -23.65 40.15
N GLN A 30 2.87 -22.41 40.59
CA GLN A 30 2.55 -21.96 41.94
C GLN A 30 1.06 -22.24 42.20
N GLY A 31 0.78 -22.78 43.39
CA GLY A 31 -0.48 -23.44 43.75
C GLY A 31 -1.73 -22.76 43.20
N VAL A 32 -2.66 -23.57 42.69
CA VAL A 32 -3.96 -23.12 42.17
C VAL A 32 -4.65 -22.30 43.26
N SER A 33 -4.59 -20.98 43.12
CA SER A 33 -5.29 -20.08 44.03
C SER A 33 -6.78 -20.13 43.70
N GLU A 34 -7.64 -20.08 44.72
CA GLU A 34 -9.09 -19.99 44.51
C GLU A 34 -9.47 -18.81 43.59
N ALA A 35 -8.65 -17.76 43.59
CA ALA A 35 -8.80 -16.61 42.70
C ALA A 35 -8.61 -16.98 41.21
N ALA A 36 -7.67 -17.86 40.88
CA ALA A 36 -7.46 -18.32 39.50
C ALA A 36 -8.65 -19.14 38.98
N THR A 37 -9.19 -20.02 39.82
CA THR A 37 -10.39 -20.82 39.50
C THR A 37 -11.62 -19.93 39.31
N ARG A 38 -11.79 -18.90 40.15
CA ARG A 38 -12.91 -17.93 40.07
C ARG A 38 -12.85 -17.11 38.77
N ASN A 39 -11.67 -16.63 38.39
CA ASN A 39 -11.47 -15.87 37.15
C ASN A 39 -11.72 -16.73 35.89
N LEU A 40 -11.34 -18.01 35.94
CA LEU A 40 -11.61 -18.95 34.87
C LEU A 40 -13.12 -19.23 34.72
N MET A 41 -13.82 -19.49 35.82
CA MET A 41 -15.28 -19.67 35.81
C MET A 41 -16.00 -18.43 35.26
N GLN A 42 -15.54 -17.23 35.59
CA GLN A 42 -16.12 -15.99 35.09
C GLN A 42 -15.87 -15.79 33.58
N SER A 43 -14.69 -16.18 33.09
CA SER A 43 -14.37 -16.16 31.66
C SER A 43 -15.19 -17.19 30.86
N ILE A 44 -15.42 -18.38 31.43
CA ILE A 44 -16.28 -19.40 30.84
C ILE A 44 -17.72 -18.90 30.80
N LYS A 45 -18.21 -18.30 31.89
CA LYS A 45 -19.57 -17.75 31.95
C LYS A 45 -19.80 -16.67 30.88
N GLY A 46 -18.85 -15.75 30.69
CA GLY A 46 -18.91 -14.74 29.64
C GLY A 46 -18.86 -15.33 28.22
N LYS A 47 -18.10 -16.40 28.00
CA LYS A 47 -18.08 -17.12 26.71
C LYS A 47 -19.36 -17.90 26.43
N VAL A 48 -19.97 -18.51 27.45
CA VAL A 48 -21.25 -19.21 27.33
C VAL A 48 -22.38 -18.21 27.05
N GLU A 49 -22.41 -17.08 27.76
CA GLU A 49 -23.36 -15.98 27.50
C GLU A 49 -23.18 -15.41 26.09
N ALA A 50 -21.93 -15.22 25.63
CA ALA A 50 -21.64 -14.78 24.25
C ALA A 50 -22.04 -15.83 23.20
N ALA A 51 -21.93 -17.13 23.51
CA ALA A 51 -22.36 -18.20 22.62
C ALA A 51 -23.90 -18.30 22.51
N CYS A 52 -24.64 -17.74 23.48
CA CYS A 52 -26.08 -17.62 23.44
C CYS A 52 -26.57 -16.39 22.63
N LEU A 53 -25.66 -15.53 22.15
CA LEU A 53 -26.03 -14.44 21.25
C LEU A 53 -26.53 -14.98 19.91
N GLY A 54 -27.52 -14.30 19.33
CA GLY A 54 -28.07 -14.65 18.02
C GLY A 54 -27.02 -14.63 16.92
N LYS A 55 -27.31 -15.31 15.80
CA LYS A 55 -26.42 -15.33 14.63
C LYS A 55 -26.17 -13.90 14.14
N VAL A 56 -24.89 -13.55 13.99
CA VAL A 56 -24.50 -12.30 13.35
C VAL A 56 -24.75 -12.48 11.85
N GLU A 57 -25.64 -11.67 11.28
CA GLU A 57 -25.84 -11.64 9.84
C GLU A 57 -24.71 -10.84 9.19
N GLU A 58 -24.01 -11.47 8.25
CA GLU A 58 -23.03 -10.80 7.42
C GLU A 58 -23.76 -9.85 6.46
N LYS A 59 -23.40 -8.57 6.48
CA LYS A 59 -23.96 -7.58 5.56
C LYS A 59 -23.09 -7.51 4.30
N GLU A 60 -23.71 -7.76 3.16
CA GLU A 60 -23.10 -7.45 1.86
C GLU A 60 -23.08 -5.93 1.66
N VAL A 61 -21.92 -5.39 1.28
CA VAL A 61 -21.74 -3.96 1.03
C VAL A 61 -21.23 -3.80 -0.40
N ALA A 62 -21.87 -2.91 -1.16
CA ALA A 62 -21.42 -2.59 -2.52
C ALA A 62 -20.03 -1.94 -2.48
N ILE A 63 -19.14 -2.36 -3.38
CA ILE A 63 -17.77 -1.85 -3.49
C ILE A 63 -17.66 -0.94 -4.69
N ILE A 64 -17.15 0.27 -4.49
CA ILE A 64 -16.82 1.20 -5.57
C ILE A 64 -15.52 0.70 -6.23
N PRO A 65 -15.50 0.44 -7.56
CA PRO A 65 -14.32 -0.09 -8.26
C PRO A 65 -13.31 1.02 -8.60
N GLU A 66 -12.99 1.85 -7.60
CA GLU A 66 -11.98 2.90 -7.68
C GLU A 66 -10.93 2.68 -6.59
N ALA A 67 -9.67 2.97 -6.89
CA ALA A 67 -8.57 2.86 -5.95
C ALA A 67 -7.91 4.22 -5.73
N MET A 68 -7.39 4.45 -4.53
CA MET A 68 -6.56 5.62 -4.23
C MET A 68 -5.17 5.17 -3.76
N VAL A 69 -4.14 5.70 -4.40
CA VAL A 69 -2.74 5.49 -4.03
C VAL A 69 -2.21 6.77 -3.40
N ILE A 70 -1.64 6.65 -2.20
CA ILE A 70 -1.04 7.77 -1.47
C ILE A 70 0.48 7.64 -1.57
N GLY A 71 1.10 8.56 -2.28
CA GLY A 71 2.55 8.60 -2.53
C GLY A 71 2.91 8.19 -3.96
N GLY A 72 3.50 9.13 -4.70
CA GLY A 72 3.97 8.96 -6.08
C GLY A 72 5.42 8.50 -6.19
N GLY A 73 5.91 7.69 -5.25
CA GLY A 73 7.21 7.04 -5.36
C GLY A 73 7.17 5.85 -6.34
N ILE A 74 8.30 5.14 -6.49
CA ILE A 74 8.39 3.99 -7.39
C ILE A 74 7.29 2.93 -7.11
N ALA A 75 7.06 2.60 -5.84
CA ALA A 75 6.04 1.61 -5.46
C ALA A 75 4.62 2.08 -5.80
N GLY A 76 4.28 3.34 -5.48
CA GLY A 76 2.95 3.88 -5.74
C GLY A 76 2.67 4.04 -7.23
N MET A 77 3.68 4.40 -8.03
CA MET A 77 3.53 4.47 -9.49
C MET A 77 3.26 3.11 -10.11
N TYR A 78 4.02 2.06 -9.72
CA TYR A 78 3.75 0.70 -10.20
C TYR A 78 2.36 0.20 -9.78
N ALA A 79 2.00 0.36 -8.50
CA ALA A 79 0.68 -0.02 -8.03
C ALA A 79 -0.44 0.71 -8.79
N ALA A 80 -0.24 2.00 -9.10
CA ALA A 80 -1.22 2.76 -9.86
C ALA A 80 -1.34 2.30 -11.30
N ILE A 81 -0.22 2.00 -11.98
CA ILE A 81 -0.22 1.48 -13.36
C ILE A 81 -0.90 0.12 -13.39
N ASP A 82 -0.51 -0.82 -12.53
CA ASP A 82 -1.03 -2.19 -12.53
C ASP A 82 -2.56 -2.22 -12.30
N MET A 83 -3.06 -1.41 -11.36
CA MET A 83 -4.50 -1.28 -11.12
C MET A 83 -5.23 -0.60 -12.29
N ALA A 84 -4.58 0.37 -12.94
CA ALA A 84 -5.16 1.10 -14.05
C ALA A 84 -5.23 0.28 -15.34
N ASP A 85 -4.22 -0.57 -15.59
CA ASP A 85 -4.16 -1.57 -16.66
C ASP A 85 -5.20 -2.68 -16.46
N ALA A 86 -5.49 -3.05 -15.21
CA ALA A 86 -6.60 -3.94 -14.85
C ALA A 86 -7.98 -3.31 -15.08
N GLY A 87 -8.05 -2.03 -15.46
CA GLY A 87 -9.29 -1.34 -15.80
C GLY A 87 -9.96 -0.59 -14.64
N PHE A 88 -9.32 -0.51 -13.47
CA PHE A 88 -9.81 0.29 -12.36
C PHE A 88 -9.41 1.75 -12.52
N LYS A 89 -10.26 2.65 -12.01
CA LYS A 89 -9.93 4.07 -11.96
C LYS A 89 -9.10 4.34 -10.70
N VAL A 90 -7.94 4.94 -10.88
CA VAL A 90 -6.95 5.14 -9.81
C VAL A 90 -6.71 6.62 -9.57
N HIS A 91 -6.78 7.04 -8.32
CA HIS A 91 -6.44 8.37 -7.86
C HIS A 91 -5.05 8.34 -7.21
N LEU A 92 -4.04 8.92 -7.85
CA LEU A 92 -2.68 8.97 -7.32
C LEU A 92 -2.41 10.33 -6.68
N VAL A 93 -2.27 10.37 -5.35
CA VAL A 93 -2.04 11.60 -4.58
C VAL A 93 -0.57 11.69 -4.18
N GLU A 94 0.12 12.77 -4.58
CA GLU A 94 1.52 13.03 -4.21
C GLU A 94 1.66 14.38 -3.52
N ARG A 95 2.33 14.37 -2.36
CA ARG A 95 2.53 15.55 -1.50
C ARG A 95 3.41 16.61 -2.16
N SER A 96 4.39 16.17 -2.92
CA SER A 96 5.42 16.98 -3.58
C SER A 96 4.94 17.50 -4.94
N PRO A 97 5.56 18.55 -5.50
CA PRO A 97 5.20 19.07 -6.81
C PRO A 97 5.34 18.07 -7.95
N THR A 98 6.24 17.08 -7.80
CA THR A 98 6.56 16.03 -8.76
C THR A 98 6.42 14.64 -8.12
N ILE A 99 6.15 13.65 -8.96
CA ILE A 99 6.26 12.22 -8.64
C ILE A 99 7.71 11.74 -8.82
N GLY A 100 8.00 10.51 -8.38
CA GLY A 100 9.32 9.87 -8.44
C GLY A 100 9.86 9.45 -7.08
N GLY A 101 9.54 10.20 -6.01
CA GLY A 101 9.99 9.93 -4.65
C GLY A 101 11.52 10.01 -4.50
N HIS A 102 12.09 9.27 -3.55
CA HIS A 102 13.55 9.26 -3.33
C HIS A 102 14.34 8.70 -4.51
N MET A 103 13.73 7.82 -5.31
CA MET A 103 14.40 7.24 -6.46
C MET A 103 14.81 8.28 -7.49
N ALA A 104 14.05 9.38 -7.61
CA ALA A 104 14.40 10.50 -8.48
C ALA A 104 15.67 11.26 -8.03
N GLN A 105 16.09 11.06 -6.78
CA GLN A 105 17.26 11.71 -6.18
C GLN A 105 18.52 10.84 -6.31
N LEU A 106 18.38 9.57 -6.71
CA LEU A 106 19.49 8.64 -6.86
C LEU A 106 20.11 8.76 -8.25
N ASP A 107 21.44 8.75 -8.35
CA ASP A 107 22.12 8.70 -9.65
C ASP A 107 22.01 7.30 -10.28
N LYS A 108 22.38 6.27 -9.51
CA LYS A 108 22.45 4.87 -9.95
C LYS A 108 21.70 3.91 -9.03
N THR A 109 21.16 2.84 -9.62
CA THR A 109 20.53 1.76 -8.86
C THR A 109 21.36 0.48 -8.87
N PHE A 110 21.67 -0.04 -7.69
CA PHE A 110 22.22 -1.39 -7.52
C PHE A 110 21.16 -2.44 -7.91
N PRO A 111 21.53 -3.61 -8.47
CA PRO A 111 22.88 -4.13 -8.78
C PRO A 111 23.43 -3.76 -10.15
N THR A 112 22.56 -3.34 -11.06
CA THR A 112 22.90 -3.13 -12.48
C THR A 112 23.70 -1.86 -12.73
N LEU A 113 23.68 -0.91 -11.79
CA LEU A 113 24.27 0.42 -11.94
C LEU A 113 23.65 1.20 -13.11
N ASP A 114 22.37 0.93 -13.39
CA ASP A 114 21.59 1.73 -14.32
C ASP A 114 21.33 3.12 -13.75
N CYS A 115 21.17 4.10 -14.64
CA CYS A 115 20.72 5.43 -14.22
C CYS A 115 19.28 5.35 -13.69
N SER A 116 19.05 5.86 -12.47
CA SER A 116 17.72 5.79 -11.84
C SER A 116 16.67 6.52 -12.69
N ALA A 117 17.05 7.63 -13.33
CA ALA A 117 16.16 8.36 -14.22
C ALA A 117 15.74 7.52 -15.43
N CYS A 118 16.64 6.71 -16.00
CA CYS A 118 16.33 5.89 -17.17
C CYS A 118 15.20 4.87 -16.92
N ILE A 119 15.09 4.35 -15.70
CA ILE A 119 14.05 3.40 -15.31
C ILE A 119 12.81 4.08 -14.70
N LEU A 120 12.98 5.25 -14.11
CA LEU A 120 11.91 6.00 -13.43
C LEU A 120 11.09 6.85 -14.39
N THR A 121 11.76 7.61 -15.27
CA THR A 121 11.11 8.54 -16.21
C THR A 121 10.07 7.88 -17.11
N PRO A 122 10.26 6.68 -17.70
CA PRO A 122 9.19 6.05 -18.47
C PRO A 122 7.94 5.80 -17.62
N ARG A 123 8.09 5.38 -16.36
CA ARG A 123 6.96 5.15 -15.45
C ARG A 123 6.25 6.45 -15.05
N MET A 124 7.00 7.54 -14.89
CA MET A 124 6.40 8.86 -14.64
C MET A 124 5.54 9.32 -15.83
N VAL A 125 5.99 9.05 -17.06
CA VAL A 125 5.25 9.38 -18.28
C VAL A 125 4.01 8.50 -18.42
N ASP A 126 4.13 7.19 -18.15
CA ASP A 126 3.02 6.24 -18.18
C ASP A 126 1.91 6.71 -17.24
N VAL A 127 2.23 6.98 -15.97
CA VAL A 127 1.30 7.50 -14.97
C VAL A 127 0.64 8.80 -15.42
N SER A 128 1.41 9.73 -15.99
CA SER A 128 0.89 11.03 -16.41
C SER A 128 -0.04 10.97 -17.63
N LYS A 129 0.11 9.96 -18.50
CA LYS A 129 -0.65 9.82 -19.74
C LYS A 129 -1.78 8.79 -19.65
N HIS A 130 -1.78 7.97 -18.60
CA HIS A 130 -2.75 6.89 -18.45
C HIS A 130 -4.17 7.42 -18.26
N LYS A 131 -5.12 6.93 -19.06
CA LYS A 131 -6.51 7.43 -19.07
C LYS A 131 -7.27 7.16 -17.76
N ASN A 132 -6.95 6.05 -17.10
CA ASN A 132 -7.59 5.63 -15.86
C ASN A 132 -6.90 6.18 -14.60
N ILE A 133 -5.80 6.93 -14.73
CA ILE A 133 -5.08 7.49 -13.59
C ILE A 133 -5.36 8.99 -13.49
N ASN A 134 -5.92 9.41 -12.35
CA ASN A 134 -6.02 10.81 -11.99
C ASN A 134 -4.85 11.19 -11.08
N LEU A 135 -3.84 11.84 -11.67
CA LEU A 135 -2.65 12.30 -10.97
C LEU A 135 -2.91 13.64 -10.25
N MET A 136 -2.86 13.61 -8.91
CA MET A 136 -2.99 14.76 -8.03
C MET A 136 -1.64 15.06 -7.36
N SER A 137 -0.74 15.69 -8.09
CA SER A 137 0.53 16.18 -7.55
C SER A 137 0.33 17.45 -6.71
N TYR A 138 1.28 17.73 -5.82
CA TYR A 138 1.21 18.82 -4.84
C TYR A 138 -0.07 18.81 -3.99
N SER A 139 -0.53 17.61 -3.65
CA SER A 139 -1.79 17.37 -2.94
C SER A 139 -1.57 16.43 -1.77
N GLU A 140 -2.30 16.65 -0.68
CA GLU A 140 -2.20 15.84 0.54
C GLU A 140 -3.58 15.36 1.00
N VAL A 141 -3.63 14.13 1.50
CA VAL A 141 -4.85 13.59 2.11
C VAL A 141 -5.01 14.17 3.51
N VAL A 142 -6.14 14.80 3.78
CA VAL A 142 -6.44 15.45 5.07
C VAL A 142 -7.29 14.55 5.96
N GLY A 143 -8.14 13.73 5.38
CA GLY A 143 -9.00 12.82 6.13
C GLY A 143 -9.58 11.73 5.24
N VAL A 144 -9.79 10.57 5.85
CA VAL A 144 -10.44 9.40 5.25
C VAL A 144 -11.60 9.02 6.15
N GLU A 145 -12.80 9.03 5.59
CA GLU A 145 -14.04 8.63 6.27
C GLU A 145 -14.64 7.44 5.51
N GLY A 146 -15.44 6.62 6.20
CA GLY A 146 -16.14 5.48 5.60
C GLY A 146 -15.59 4.12 6.03
N SER A 147 -15.97 3.09 5.27
CA SER A 147 -15.65 1.68 5.53
C SER A 147 -15.14 1.01 4.26
N ILE A 148 -14.68 -0.25 4.38
CA ILE A 148 -14.18 -1.05 3.26
C ILE A 148 -15.15 -0.94 2.05
N GLY A 149 -14.60 -0.55 0.90
CA GLY A 149 -15.33 -0.40 -0.36
C GLY A 149 -16.08 0.94 -0.55
N ASN A 150 -16.26 1.74 0.50
CA ASN A 150 -16.98 3.01 0.48
C ASN A 150 -16.22 4.09 1.25
N PHE A 151 -15.07 4.49 0.71
CA PHE A 151 -14.25 5.55 1.30
C PHE A 151 -14.61 6.91 0.71
N THR A 152 -14.76 7.90 1.59
CA THR A 152 -14.81 9.31 1.22
C THR A 152 -13.51 9.96 1.67
N VAL A 153 -12.67 10.37 0.73
CA VAL A 153 -11.35 10.93 1.02
C VAL A 153 -11.33 12.42 0.72
N LYS A 154 -10.91 13.23 1.70
CA LYS A 154 -10.72 14.67 1.55
C LYS A 154 -9.27 14.95 1.17
N VAL A 155 -9.06 15.44 -0.06
CA VAL A 155 -7.73 15.78 -0.58
C VAL A 155 -7.58 17.30 -0.68
N LYS A 156 -6.52 17.83 -0.07
CA LYS A 156 -6.14 19.24 -0.16
C LYS A 156 -5.07 19.44 -1.22
N ARG A 157 -5.44 20.08 -2.33
CA ARG A 157 -4.50 20.52 -3.36
C ARG A 157 -3.88 21.85 -2.94
N LYS A 158 -2.56 21.89 -2.82
CA LYS A 158 -1.85 23.12 -2.44
C LYS A 158 -1.81 24.07 -3.64
N PRO A 159 -1.94 25.39 -3.41
CA PRO A 159 -1.89 26.36 -4.50
C PRO A 159 -0.46 26.39 -5.08
N ARG A 160 -0.33 26.09 -6.37
CA ARG A 160 0.95 26.25 -7.10
C ARG A 160 1.27 27.70 -7.44
N TYR A 161 0.30 28.60 -7.28
CA TYR A 161 0.36 30.01 -7.71
C TYR A 161 0.68 30.19 -9.21
N VAL A 162 0.44 29.15 -10.01
CA VAL A 162 0.60 29.12 -11.46
C VAL A 162 -0.64 28.45 -12.04
N ILE A 163 -1.15 28.99 -13.14
CA ILE A 163 -2.25 28.36 -13.89
C ILE A 163 -1.66 27.18 -14.68
N GLU A 164 -1.93 25.96 -14.21
CA GLU A 164 -1.35 24.73 -14.78
C GLU A 164 -1.70 24.55 -16.26
N ALA A 165 -2.89 24.97 -16.68
CA ALA A 165 -3.35 24.84 -18.08
C ALA A 165 -2.55 25.70 -19.07
N THR A 166 -1.95 26.80 -18.63
CA THR A 166 -1.16 27.71 -19.47
C THR A 166 0.35 27.56 -19.27
N CYS A 167 0.77 26.81 -18.25
CA CYS A 167 2.18 26.61 -17.96
C CYS A 167 2.81 25.66 -18.98
N THR A 168 3.85 26.12 -19.68
CA THR A 168 4.58 25.32 -20.67
C THR A 168 5.84 24.66 -20.10
N GLY A 169 6.20 24.96 -18.85
CA GLY A 169 7.41 24.42 -18.23
C GLY A 169 8.72 24.96 -18.83
N CYS A 170 8.71 26.13 -19.48
CA CYS A 170 9.88 26.69 -20.17
C CYS A 170 10.96 27.29 -19.25
N ALA A 171 10.75 27.31 -17.93
CA ALA A 171 11.65 27.84 -16.90
C ALA A 171 12.07 29.34 -17.02
N LEU A 172 11.55 30.10 -17.99
CA LEU A 172 11.86 31.54 -18.15
C LEU A 172 11.50 32.39 -16.91
N CYS A 173 10.49 31.97 -16.15
CA CYS A 173 10.12 32.63 -14.90
C CYS A 173 11.15 32.43 -13.77
N GLU A 174 11.89 31.33 -13.78
CA GLU A 174 12.94 31.04 -12.79
C GLU A 174 14.16 31.91 -13.05
N GLU A 175 14.56 32.07 -14.32
CA GLU A 175 15.66 32.95 -14.73
C GLU A 175 15.38 34.43 -14.41
N ALA A 176 14.13 34.88 -14.62
CA ALA A 176 13.70 36.25 -14.30
C ALA A 176 13.49 36.49 -12.79
N CYS A 177 13.56 35.44 -11.96
CA CYS A 177 13.25 35.55 -10.54
C CYS A 177 14.33 36.33 -9.80
N ARG A 178 13.94 37.46 -9.20
CA ARG A 178 14.84 38.33 -8.43
C ARG A 178 15.34 37.71 -7.12
N PHE A 179 14.79 36.56 -6.72
CA PHE A 179 15.19 35.80 -5.53
C PHE A 179 16.04 34.57 -5.86
N ALA A 180 16.29 34.26 -7.14
CA ALA A 180 17.11 33.11 -7.52
C ALA A 180 18.54 33.27 -6.94
N GLY A 181 19.00 32.28 -6.19
CA GLY A 181 20.38 32.22 -5.64
C GLY A 181 20.63 32.97 -4.33
N LYS A 182 19.59 33.51 -3.68
CA LYS A 182 19.63 33.91 -2.26
C LYS A 182 19.07 32.81 -1.37
#